data_AF-A0A3D1TKW4-F1
#
_entry.id   AF-A0A3D1TKW4-F1
#
_cell.length_a   1.000
_cell.length_b   1.000
_cell.length_c   1.000
_cell.angle_alpha   90.00
_cell.angle_beta   90.00
_cell.angle_gamma   90.00
#
_symmetry.space_group_name_H-M   'P 1'
#
loop_
_entity.id
_entity.type
_entity.pdbx_description
1 polymer ?
#
loop_
_entity_poly.entity_id
_entity_poly.type
_entity_poly.pdbx_seq_one_letter_code
_entity_poly.pdbx_strand_id
1 'polypeptide(L)'
;ADSLSACKYAKVYPIYNKDAKTTPGHENEYVEGADDDLIVGYRTEGDFPLYGNDDDRADDIAKWVVSTVMGQVKRLPVYRDAVPTQSILTITSNVEYGKATGAFPSGHKKGTPYAPGANPENGMDSHGMLPSMFSVGKIDYNDALDGISLTNTITPDGLGRDEEERIGNLVGILDAGNGHGLYHANINVLRKEQLEDAVEHPEKYPHLTVRVSGYAVNFVKLTKEQQLDVISRTFHQGAVVD
;
A
#
# COMPACT_ATOMS: atom_id res chain seq x y z
N ALA A 1 7.19 -4.44 -3.73
CA ALA A 1 7.46 -5.88 -3.93
C ALA A 1 6.84 -6.38 -5.23
N ASP A 2 5.57 -6.04 -5.48
CA ASP A 2 4.79 -6.54 -6.62
C ASP A 2 5.44 -6.36 -7.98
N SER A 3 6.09 -5.22 -8.25
CA SER A 3 6.78 -5.01 -9.54
C SER A 3 7.90 -6.02 -9.79
N LEU A 4 8.64 -6.38 -8.74
CA LEU A 4 9.70 -7.39 -8.82
C LEU A 4 9.10 -8.80 -8.88
N SER A 5 7.96 -9.01 -8.22
CA SER A 5 7.18 -10.24 -8.34
C SER A 5 6.70 -10.45 -9.78
N ALA A 6 6.14 -9.42 -10.41
CA ALA A 6 5.75 -9.44 -11.82
C ALA A 6 6.93 -9.76 -12.73
N CYS A 7 8.09 -9.11 -12.54
CA CYS A 7 9.29 -9.40 -13.31
C CYS A 7 9.82 -10.84 -13.10
N LYS A 8 9.57 -11.44 -11.94
CA LYS A 8 10.06 -12.78 -11.59
C LYS A 8 9.14 -13.90 -12.07
N TYR A 9 7.82 -13.71 -11.98
CA TYR A 9 6.83 -14.77 -12.19
C TYR A 9 5.96 -14.58 -13.43
N ALA A 10 5.90 -13.37 -13.99
CA ALA A 10 5.15 -13.05 -15.20
C ALA A 10 6.09 -12.58 -16.33
N LYS A 11 5.52 -12.33 -17.52
CA LYS A 11 6.25 -11.74 -18.64
C LYS A 11 6.02 -10.24 -18.66
N VAL A 12 7.07 -9.47 -18.42
CA VAL A 12 7.05 -8.01 -18.43
C VAL A 12 7.74 -7.50 -19.69
N TYR A 13 7.02 -6.72 -20.49
CA TYR A 13 7.55 -6.07 -21.69
C TYR A 13 7.60 -4.56 -21.44
N PRO A 14 8.77 -3.91 -21.62
CA PRO A 14 8.84 -2.45 -21.56
C PRO A 14 8.10 -1.86 -22.76
N ILE A 15 7.49 -0.70 -22.56
CA ILE A 15 6.90 0.12 -23.61
C ILE A 15 7.80 1.33 -23.79
N TYR A 16 8.36 1.44 -24.98
CA TYR A 16 9.23 2.55 -25.35
C TYR A 16 8.40 3.75 -25.81
N ASN A 17 8.96 4.96 -25.64
CA ASN A 17 8.26 6.21 -25.93
C ASN A 17 7.73 6.26 -27.38
N LYS A 18 8.51 5.75 -28.35
CA LYS A 18 8.12 5.66 -29.76
C LYS A 18 6.86 4.82 -30.01
N ASP A 19 6.63 3.81 -29.17
CA ASP A 19 5.55 2.82 -29.34
C ASP A 19 4.31 3.18 -28.49
N ALA A 20 4.46 4.04 -27.48
CA ALA A 20 3.44 4.34 -26.48
C ALA A 20 2.11 4.81 -27.09
N LYS A 21 2.14 5.76 -28.05
CA LYS A 21 0.93 6.28 -28.72
C LYS A 21 0.14 5.24 -29.49
N THR A 22 0.80 4.17 -29.92
CA THR A 22 0.20 3.11 -30.75
C THR A 22 -0.10 1.84 -29.96
N THR A 23 0.33 1.78 -28.70
CA THR A 23 0.10 0.64 -27.83
C THR A 23 -1.20 0.85 -27.06
N PRO A 24 -2.24 0.02 -27.26
CA PRO A 24 -3.54 0.22 -26.62
C PRO A 24 -3.43 0.23 -25.09
N GLY A 25 -4.00 1.27 -24.46
CA GLY A 25 -4.00 1.44 -23.00
C GLY A 25 -2.77 2.17 -22.45
N HIS A 26 -1.79 2.49 -23.29
CA HIS A 26 -0.53 3.14 -22.92
C HIS A 26 -0.32 4.49 -23.62
N GLU A 27 -1.35 4.99 -24.31
CA GLU A 27 -1.29 6.22 -25.10
C GLU A 27 -0.96 7.44 -24.21
N ASN A 28 -1.44 7.43 -22.96
CA ASN A 28 -1.21 8.48 -21.96
C ASN A 28 0.20 8.45 -21.35
N GLU A 29 0.99 7.41 -21.63
CA GLU A 29 2.33 7.27 -21.07
C GLU A 29 3.39 8.01 -21.91
N TYR A 30 3.07 8.30 -23.18
CA TYR A 30 3.93 9.06 -24.10
C TYR A 30 4.44 10.37 -23.47
N VAL A 31 5.73 10.66 -23.68
CA VAL A 31 6.38 11.87 -23.22
C VAL A 31 6.86 12.65 -24.44
N GLU A 32 6.26 13.83 -24.65
CA GLU A 32 6.63 14.71 -25.77
C GLU A 32 8.06 15.24 -25.60
N GLY A 33 8.85 15.12 -26.67
CA GLY A 33 10.25 15.57 -26.69
C GLY A 33 11.24 14.64 -25.98
N ALA A 34 10.81 13.50 -25.46
CA ALA A 34 11.71 12.48 -24.90
C ALA A 34 12.24 11.52 -25.97
N ASP A 35 13.37 10.88 -25.69
CA ASP A 35 14.00 9.91 -26.57
C ASP A 35 13.07 8.72 -26.87
N ASP A 36 13.11 8.24 -28.11
CA ASP A 36 12.29 7.13 -28.61
C ASP A 36 12.47 5.83 -27.81
N ASP A 37 13.69 5.60 -27.30
CA ASP A 37 14.06 4.40 -26.54
C ASP A 37 13.92 4.58 -25.01
N LEU A 38 13.32 5.69 -24.55
CA LEU A 38 12.93 5.84 -23.15
C LEU A 38 11.79 4.87 -22.83
N ILE A 39 11.94 4.09 -21.76
CA ILE A 39 10.84 3.25 -21.24
C ILE A 39 9.84 4.16 -20.51
N VAL A 40 8.58 4.18 -20.97
CA VAL A 40 7.52 5.02 -20.42
C VAL A 40 6.41 4.23 -19.73
N GLY A 41 6.38 2.91 -19.93
CA GLY A 41 5.46 2.01 -19.24
C GLY A 41 5.77 0.54 -19.45
N TYR A 42 4.83 -0.31 -19.04
CA TYR A 42 5.02 -1.76 -19.00
C TYR A 42 3.73 -2.49 -19.36
N ARG A 43 3.88 -3.55 -20.17
CA ARG A 43 2.83 -4.53 -20.44
C ARG A 43 3.20 -5.83 -19.75
N THR A 44 2.35 -6.31 -18.85
CA THR A 44 2.57 -7.54 -18.09
C THR A 44 1.58 -8.61 -18.52
N GLU A 45 2.08 -9.78 -18.88
CA GLU A 45 1.28 -10.96 -19.27
C GLU A 45 1.51 -12.12 -18.29
N GLY A 46 0.40 -12.70 -17.80
CA GLY A 46 0.41 -13.81 -16.86
C GLY A 46 0.22 -13.35 -15.41
N ASP A 47 -0.11 -14.32 -14.56
CA ASP A 47 -0.35 -14.10 -13.14
C ASP A 47 0.96 -14.09 -12.34
N PHE A 48 1.00 -13.29 -11.27
CA PHE A 48 2.11 -13.24 -10.34
C PHE A 48 1.58 -13.03 -8.91
N PRO A 49 2.31 -13.52 -7.88
CA PRO A 49 1.89 -13.33 -6.50
C PRO A 49 2.00 -11.87 -6.08
N LEU A 50 1.04 -11.40 -5.28
CA LEU A 50 0.95 -10.03 -4.78
C LEU A 50 1.22 -9.99 -3.28
N TYR A 51 1.99 -9.01 -2.85
CA TYR A 51 2.27 -8.70 -1.46
C TYR A 51 0.98 -8.32 -0.72
N GLY A 52 0.82 -8.77 0.53
CA GLY A 52 -0.37 -8.51 1.32
C GLY A 52 -1.39 -9.66 1.36
N ASN A 53 -1.02 -10.83 0.85
CA ASN A 53 -1.90 -12.00 0.74
C ASN A 53 -1.35 -13.24 1.44
N ASP A 54 -0.38 -13.07 2.33
CA ASP A 54 0.36 -14.13 3.01
C ASP A 54 1.06 -15.12 2.05
N ASP A 55 1.42 -14.67 0.84
CA ASP A 55 2.16 -15.46 -0.14
C ASP A 55 3.67 -15.17 -0.05
N ASP A 56 4.42 -16.14 0.50
CA ASP A 56 5.87 -16.05 0.68
C ASP A 56 6.62 -15.66 -0.60
N ARG A 57 6.11 -16.01 -1.78
CA ARG A 57 6.77 -15.69 -3.05
C ARG A 57 6.87 -14.20 -3.30
N ALA A 58 5.89 -13.42 -2.85
CA ALA A 58 5.88 -11.95 -2.93
C ALA A 58 6.39 -11.31 -1.63
N ASP A 59 6.07 -11.90 -0.47
CA ASP A 59 6.48 -11.37 0.83
C ASP A 59 8.00 -11.47 1.05
N ASP A 60 8.64 -12.54 0.57
CA ASP A 60 10.11 -12.66 0.59
C ASP A 60 10.79 -11.58 -0.27
N ILE A 61 10.13 -11.13 -1.34
CA ILE A 61 10.61 -10.00 -2.15
C ILE A 61 10.49 -8.70 -1.35
N ALA A 62 9.39 -8.49 -0.61
CA ALA A 62 9.23 -7.33 0.26
C ALA A 62 10.33 -7.28 1.34
N LYS A 63 10.54 -8.40 2.05
CA LYS A 63 11.63 -8.58 3.02
C LYS A 63 12.99 -8.26 2.39
N TRP A 64 13.28 -8.89 1.26
CA TRP A 64 14.55 -8.73 0.57
C TRP A 64 14.82 -7.27 0.19
N VAL A 65 13.83 -6.53 -0.32
CA VAL A 65 13.98 -5.11 -0.65
C VAL A 65 14.34 -4.30 0.58
N VAL A 66 13.58 -4.45 1.68
CA VAL A 66 13.82 -3.70 2.93
C VAL A 66 15.21 -3.98 3.49
N SER A 67 15.57 -5.26 3.63
CA SER A 67 16.88 -5.68 4.14
C SER A 67 18.03 -5.24 3.23
N THR A 68 17.84 -5.26 1.91
CA THR A 68 18.88 -4.83 0.96
C THR A 68 19.14 -3.33 1.07
N VAL A 69 18.07 -2.52 1.15
CA VAL A 69 18.21 -1.06 1.34
C VAL A 69 18.90 -0.76 2.66
N MET A 70 18.44 -1.36 3.77
CA MET A 70 19.09 -1.16 5.07
C MET A 70 20.55 -1.60 5.05
N GLY A 71 20.84 -2.72 4.38
CA GLY A 71 22.19 -3.24 4.20
C GLY A 71 23.11 -2.26 3.48
N GLN A 72 22.62 -1.50 2.49
CA GLN A 72 23.41 -0.44 1.87
C GLN A 72 23.59 0.77 2.79
N VAL A 73 22.53 1.21 3.48
CA VAL A 73 22.60 2.37 4.39
C VAL A 73 23.58 2.09 5.55
N LYS A 74 23.57 0.87 6.11
CA LYS A 74 24.50 0.41 7.16
C LYS A 74 25.99 0.50 6.78
N ARG A 75 26.33 0.58 5.48
CA ARG A 75 27.72 0.69 5.00
C ARG A 75 28.25 2.12 4.99
N LEU A 76 27.37 3.12 5.13
CA LEU A 76 27.75 4.52 5.07
C LEU A 76 28.32 4.99 6.41
N PRO A 77 29.40 5.81 6.40
CA PRO A 77 29.90 6.39 7.63
C PRO A 77 28.87 7.35 8.22
N VAL A 78 28.65 7.25 9.53
CA VAL A 78 27.71 8.10 10.27
C VAL A 78 28.40 8.79 11.43
N TYR A 79 27.91 9.98 11.78
CA TYR A 79 28.49 10.81 12.82
C TYR A 79 28.19 10.23 14.22
N ARG A 80 29.15 10.38 15.15
CA ARG A 80 29.02 9.99 16.57
C ARG A 80 28.68 8.50 16.81
N ASP A 81 29.25 7.60 16.00
CA ASP A 81 29.01 6.15 16.13
C ASP A 81 27.51 5.79 16.15
N ALA A 82 26.69 6.59 15.45
CA ALA A 82 25.25 6.37 15.37
C ALA A 82 24.94 5.02 14.72
N VAL A 83 23.76 4.47 15.03
CA VAL A 83 23.24 3.29 14.33
C VAL A 83 22.27 3.78 13.26
N PRO A 84 22.56 3.57 11.96
CA PRO A 84 21.61 3.91 10.91
C PRO A 84 20.39 3.00 10.97
N THR A 85 19.25 3.56 10.61
CA THR A 85 17.92 2.94 10.68
C THR A 85 17.05 3.52 9.55
N GLN A 86 15.92 2.89 9.29
CA GLN A 86 14.91 3.38 8.35
C GLN A 86 13.51 3.16 8.94
N SER A 87 12.55 3.93 8.43
CA SER A 87 11.12 3.69 8.64
C SER A 87 10.45 3.34 7.31
N ILE A 88 9.39 2.55 7.39
CA ILE A 88 8.50 2.26 6.27
C ILE A 88 7.17 2.99 6.54
N LEU A 89 7.19 4.31 6.32
CA LEU A 89 6.11 5.25 6.61
C LEU A 89 6.15 6.39 5.58
N THR A 90 4.99 6.79 5.05
CA THR A 90 4.92 7.86 4.02
C THR A 90 4.11 9.09 4.42
N ILE A 91 3.35 9.05 5.52
CA ILE A 91 2.44 10.12 5.96
C ILE A 91 1.41 10.47 4.86
N THR A 92 1.67 11.50 4.05
CA THR A 92 0.87 11.89 2.88
C THR A 92 1.70 12.05 1.62
N SER A 93 3.01 11.78 1.69
CA SER A 93 3.94 11.94 0.57
C SER A 93 3.75 10.88 -0.51
N ASN A 94 3.04 9.78 -0.24
CA ASN A 94 2.75 8.75 -1.26
C ASN A 94 1.98 9.32 -2.46
N VAL A 95 1.09 10.29 -2.24
CA VAL A 95 0.36 10.99 -3.30
C VAL A 95 1.31 11.84 -4.16
N GLU A 96 2.14 12.65 -3.52
CA GLU A 96 3.08 13.54 -4.22
C GLU A 96 4.20 12.77 -4.94
N TYR A 97 4.70 11.69 -4.34
CA TYR A 97 5.69 10.83 -4.99
C TYR A 97 5.08 10.06 -6.16
N GLY A 98 3.82 9.63 -6.05
CA GLY A 98 3.08 9.01 -7.14
C GLY A 98 3.01 9.88 -8.40
N LYS A 99 2.70 11.18 -8.23
CA LYS A 99 2.65 12.17 -9.33
C LYS A 99 3.96 12.24 -10.14
N ALA A 100 5.10 12.03 -9.47
CA ALA A 100 6.42 12.12 -10.07
C ALA A 100 6.92 10.79 -10.66
N THR A 101 6.08 9.76 -10.73
CA THR A 101 6.52 8.39 -11.03
C THR A 101 5.75 7.74 -12.17
N GLY A 102 6.50 7.00 -12.99
CA GLY A 102 6.00 6.23 -14.12
C GLY A 102 5.18 5.01 -13.71
N ALA A 103 4.60 4.33 -14.70
CA ALA A 103 3.89 3.08 -14.46
C ALA A 103 4.83 1.97 -13.96
N PHE A 104 4.30 0.99 -13.25
CA PHE A 104 5.07 -0.16 -12.77
C PHE A 104 4.75 -1.45 -13.53
N PRO A 105 5.70 -2.42 -13.57
CA PRO A 105 5.42 -3.78 -14.01
C PRO A 105 4.25 -4.47 -13.31
N SER A 106 3.93 -4.09 -12.07
CA SER A 106 2.78 -4.63 -11.33
C SER A 106 1.41 -4.11 -11.80
N GLY A 107 1.38 -3.14 -12.73
CA GLY A 107 0.15 -2.52 -13.22
C GLY A 107 -0.24 -1.22 -12.51
N HIS A 108 0.60 -0.72 -11.58
CA HIS A 108 0.43 0.62 -11.02
C HIS A 108 0.50 1.66 -12.14
N LYS A 109 -0.47 2.58 -12.17
CA LYS A 109 -0.59 3.58 -13.24
C LYS A 109 0.29 4.79 -12.95
N LYS A 110 0.92 5.32 -13.99
CA LYS A 110 1.71 6.57 -13.93
C LYS A 110 0.91 7.67 -13.24
N GLY A 111 1.55 8.36 -12.29
CA GLY A 111 0.97 9.50 -11.59
C GLY A 111 0.00 9.17 -10.46
N THR A 112 -0.32 7.89 -10.22
CA THR A 112 -1.22 7.50 -9.11
C THR A 112 -0.46 7.33 -7.79
N PRO A 113 -1.09 7.50 -6.62
CA PRO A 113 -0.42 7.37 -5.32
C PRO A 113 0.13 5.95 -5.08
N TYR A 114 1.30 5.84 -4.45
CA TYR A 114 1.79 4.52 -3.99
C TYR A 114 1.01 4.02 -2.78
N ALA A 115 1.13 2.72 -2.51
CA ALA A 115 0.88 2.15 -1.19
C ALA A 115 1.50 3.02 -0.07
N PRO A 116 0.73 3.43 0.95
CA PRO A 116 1.27 4.22 2.05
C PRO A 116 2.02 3.33 3.06
N GLY A 117 3.22 3.75 3.44
CA GLY A 117 4.05 3.01 4.41
C GLY A 117 4.35 1.58 3.94
N ALA A 118 4.15 0.60 4.83
CA ALA A 118 4.37 -0.82 4.54
C ALA A 118 3.12 -1.53 4.01
N ASN A 119 2.03 -0.79 3.76
CA ASN A 119 0.78 -1.35 3.28
C ASN A 119 0.99 -2.10 1.95
N PRO A 120 0.18 -3.15 1.70
CA PRO A 120 -0.07 -3.62 0.35
C PRO A 120 -0.60 -2.49 -0.54
N GLU A 121 -0.34 -2.59 -1.84
CA GLU A 121 -0.91 -1.67 -2.82
C GLU A 121 -2.45 -1.77 -2.78
N ASN A 122 -3.13 -0.63 -2.89
CA ASN A 122 -4.58 -0.56 -2.74
C ASN A 122 -5.29 -1.52 -3.72
N GLY A 123 -6.14 -2.40 -3.18
CA GLY A 123 -6.86 -3.41 -3.94
C GLY A 123 -6.09 -4.69 -4.24
N MET A 124 -4.81 -4.78 -3.86
CA MET A 124 -3.98 -5.98 -4.09
C MET A 124 -4.03 -6.97 -2.92
N ASP A 125 -4.37 -6.54 -1.71
CA ASP A 125 -4.62 -7.40 -0.54
C ASP A 125 -6.05 -7.91 -0.51
N SER A 126 -6.29 -9.04 -1.19
CA SER A 126 -7.62 -9.58 -1.45
C SER A 126 -8.06 -10.71 -0.52
N HIS A 127 -7.14 -11.32 0.25
CA HIS A 127 -7.44 -12.49 1.09
C HIS A 127 -7.92 -12.14 2.51
N GLY A 128 -8.19 -10.86 2.77
CA GLY A 128 -8.67 -10.38 4.07
C GLY A 128 -7.61 -9.63 4.88
N MET A 129 -8.02 -9.15 6.05
CA MET A 129 -7.21 -8.29 6.90
C MET A 129 -6.02 -9.02 7.54
N LEU A 130 -6.20 -10.28 7.94
CA LEU A 130 -5.13 -11.08 8.57
C LEU A 130 -4.00 -11.41 7.60
N PRO A 131 -4.24 -11.90 6.37
CA PRO A 131 -3.16 -12.10 5.40
C PRO A 131 -2.37 -10.82 5.10
N SER A 132 -3.06 -9.67 5.01
CA SER A 132 -2.43 -8.35 4.87
C SER A 132 -1.49 -8.05 6.05
N MET A 133 -1.95 -8.29 7.29
CA MET A 133 -1.14 -8.13 8.50
C MET A 133 0.04 -9.11 8.56
N PHE A 134 -0.15 -10.37 8.17
CA PHE A 134 0.89 -11.39 8.19
C PHE A 134 1.99 -11.08 7.19
N SER A 135 1.64 -10.73 5.95
CA SER A 135 2.61 -10.27 4.94
C SER A 135 3.46 -9.11 5.44
N VAL A 136 2.84 -8.12 6.11
CA VAL A 136 3.57 -6.97 6.68
C VAL A 136 4.44 -7.40 7.86
N GLY A 137 3.93 -8.25 8.74
CA GLY A 137 4.64 -8.77 9.92
C GLY A 137 5.87 -9.62 9.58
N LYS A 138 5.95 -10.13 8.35
CA LYS A 138 7.13 -10.85 7.84
C LYS A 138 8.35 -9.94 7.60
N ILE A 139 8.18 -8.61 7.52
CA ILE A 139 9.30 -7.66 7.38
C ILE A 139 10.08 -7.58 8.71
N ASP A 140 11.40 -7.77 8.67
CA ASP A 140 12.23 -7.76 9.86
C ASP A 140 12.33 -6.34 10.46
N TYR A 141 11.82 -6.18 11.68
CA TYR A 141 11.90 -4.94 12.43
C TYR A 141 13.35 -4.45 12.65
N ASN A 142 14.34 -5.36 12.74
CA ASN A 142 15.75 -4.99 12.87
C ASN A 142 16.32 -4.27 11.64
N ASP A 143 15.63 -4.35 10.51
CA ASP A 143 15.96 -3.59 9.31
C ASP A 143 15.08 -2.34 9.16
N ALA A 144 14.15 -2.08 10.07
CA ALA A 144 13.25 -0.91 10.03
C ALA A 144 12.92 -0.39 11.45
N LEU A 145 13.96 -0.14 12.25
CA LEU A 145 13.83 0.19 13.68
C LEU A 145 13.05 1.48 13.95
N ASP A 146 12.93 2.38 12.96
CA ASP A 146 12.12 3.60 13.10
C ASP A 146 10.62 3.35 12.88
N GLY A 147 10.24 2.14 12.49
CA GLY A 147 8.87 1.66 12.46
C GLY A 147 8.44 1.09 11.10
N ILE A 148 7.58 0.08 11.18
CA ILE A 148 6.87 -0.51 10.05
C ILE A 148 5.39 -0.15 10.24
N SER A 149 4.85 0.72 9.38
CA SER A 149 3.48 1.19 9.53
C SER A 149 2.51 0.46 8.61
N LEU A 150 1.50 -0.16 9.20
CA LEU A 150 0.32 -0.66 8.52
C LEU A 150 -0.91 0.19 8.87
N THR A 151 -1.73 0.51 7.86
CA THR A 151 -3.07 1.06 8.07
C THR A 151 -4.07 0.22 7.28
N ASN A 152 -4.90 -0.57 7.97
CA ASN A 152 -5.98 -1.33 7.33
C ASN A 152 -7.34 -0.68 7.58
N THR A 153 -8.27 -0.90 6.66
CA THR A 153 -9.67 -0.57 6.83
C THR A 153 -10.50 -1.84 6.75
N ILE A 154 -11.39 -2.03 7.72
CA ILE A 154 -12.36 -3.13 7.75
C ILE A 154 -13.77 -2.55 7.89
N THR A 155 -14.76 -3.19 7.26
CA THR A 155 -16.15 -2.77 7.43
C THR A 155 -16.70 -3.24 8.77
N PRO A 156 -17.68 -2.53 9.37
CA PRO A 156 -18.32 -2.99 10.60
C PRO A 156 -18.90 -4.41 10.49
N ASP A 157 -19.46 -4.76 9.32
CA ASP A 157 -20.05 -6.08 9.08
C ASP A 157 -18.99 -7.16 8.90
N GLY A 158 -17.80 -6.81 8.39
CA GLY A 158 -16.66 -7.71 8.31
C GLY A 158 -16.04 -8.05 9.66
N LEU A 159 -16.33 -7.26 10.70
CA LEU A 159 -15.95 -7.56 12.07
C LEU A 159 -17.00 -8.39 12.82
N GLY A 160 -18.27 -8.39 12.41
CA GLY A 160 -19.32 -9.11 13.12
C GLY A 160 -20.69 -8.44 13.02
N ARG A 161 -21.73 -9.18 13.43
CA ARG A 161 -23.12 -8.74 13.32
C ARG A 161 -23.53 -7.80 14.44
N ASP A 162 -22.99 -8.04 15.64
CA ASP A 162 -23.22 -7.22 16.82
C ASP A 162 -21.91 -6.69 17.42
N GLU A 163 -22.04 -5.84 18.44
CA GLU A 163 -20.91 -5.16 19.05
C GLU A 163 -19.96 -6.13 19.77
N GLU A 164 -20.49 -7.17 20.41
CA GLU A 164 -19.68 -8.15 21.16
C GLU A 164 -18.83 -8.98 20.18
N GLU A 165 -19.44 -9.48 19.10
CA GLU A 165 -18.71 -10.16 18.01
C GLU A 165 -17.64 -9.24 17.41
N ARG A 166 -17.96 -7.97 17.13
CA ARG A 166 -17.01 -7.02 16.55
C ARG A 166 -15.80 -6.76 17.42
N ILE A 167 -16.02 -6.58 18.74
CA ILE A 167 -14.94 -6.40 19.71
C ILE A 167 -14.09 -7.67 19.77
N GLY A 168 -14.72 -8.84 19.93
CA GLY A 168 -14.02 -10.12 20.03
C GLY A 168 -13.18 -10.43 18.79
N ASN A 169 -13.75 -10.22 17.59
CA ASN A 169 -13.05 -10.45 16.34
C ASN A 169 -11.91 -9.44 16.12
N LEU A 170 -12.11 -8.15 16.46
CA LEU A 170 -11.03 -7.17 16.36
C LEU A 170 -9.87 -7.50 17.31
N VAL A 171 -10.17 -7.89 18.56
CA VAL A 171 -9.15 -8.36 19.52
C VAL A 171 -8.40 -9.56 18.95
N GLY A 172 -9.11 -10.57 18.44
CA GLY A 172 -8.51 -11.75 17.83
C GLY A 172 -7.64 -11.43 16.61
N ILE A 173 -8.07 -10.48 15.76
CA ILE A 173 -7.28 -10.01 14.61
C ILE A 173 -5.98 -9.35 15.08
N LEU A 174 -6.05 -8.47 16.08
CA LEU A 174 -4.87 -7.78 16.61
C LEU A 174 -3.90 -8.75 17.30
N ASP A 175 -4.43 -9.69 18.09
CA ASP A 175 -3.63 -10.73 18.75
C ASP A 175 -2.92 -11.62 17.73
N ALA A 176 -3.63 -12.05 16.69
CA ALA A 176 -3.06 -12.85 15.62
C ALA A 176 -2.00 -12.07 14.83
N GLY A 177 -2.28 -10.82 14.43
CA GLY A 177 -1.32 -9.96 13.74
C GLY A 177 -0.04 -9.77 14.54
N ASN A 178 -0.16 -9.37 15.82
CA ASN A 178 0.98 -9.20 16.72
C ASN A 178 1.76 -10.51 16.91
N GLY A 179 1.06 -11.64 17.00
CA GLY A 179 1.68 -12.97 17.06
C GLY A 179 2.50 -13.35 15.82
N HIS A 180 2.27 -12.68 14.67
CA HIS A 180 2.95 -12.90 13.40
C HIS A 180 3.91 -11.76 13.03
N GLY A 181 4.44 -11.05 14.03
CA GLY A 181 5.50 -10.05 13.83
C GLY A 181 5.02 -8.67 13.40
N LEU A 182 3.69 -8.42 13.38
CA LEU A 182 3.15 -7.10 13.11
C LEU A 182 3.62 -6.11 14.19
N TYR A 183 4.36 -5.09 13.78
CA TYR A 183 4.93 -4.11 14.71
C TYR A 183 3.94 -3.01 15.10
N HIS A 184 3.21 -2.47 14.13
CA HIS A 184 2.27 -1.37 14.36
C HIS A 184 1.16 -1.39 13.31
N ALA A 185 -0.08 -1.18 13.77
CA ALA A 185 -1.26 -1.08 12.92
C ALA A 185 -2.19 0.06 13.35
N ASN A 186 -2.67 0.83 12.37
CA ASN A 186 -3.83 1.71 12.52
C ASN A 186 -5.05 1.02 11.89
N ILE A 187 -6.12 0.88 12.67
CA ILE A 187 -7.35 0.27 12.17
C ILE A 187 -8.42 1.33 11.97
N ASN A 188 -8.92 1.40 10.74
CA ASN A 188 -10.18 2.08 10.43
C ASN A 188 -11.31 1.06 10.43
N VAL A 189 -12.42 1.40 11.10
CA VAL A 189 -13.68 0.67 11.00
C VAL A 189 -14.69 1.58 10.31
N LEU A 190 -14.76 1.48 8.98
CA LEU A 190 -15.45 2.46 8.12
C LEU A 190 -16.21 1.77 6.99
N ARG A 191 -17.20 2.48 6.44
CA ARG A 191 -17.91 2.10 5.22
C ARG A 191 -17.50 3.02 4.08
N LYS A 192 -17.29 2.46 2.90
CA LYS A 192 -16.89 3.25 1.72
C LYS A 192 -17.97 4.28 1.37
N GLU A 193 -19.22 3.86 1.44
CA GLU A 193 -20.39 4.67 1.15
C GLU A 193 -20.51 5.87 2.10
N GLN A 194 -20.08 5.70 3.36
CA GLN A 194 -20.04 6.80 4.33
C GLN A 194 -19.02 7.86 3.94
N LEU A 195 -17.85 7.44 3.44
CA LEU A 195 -16.83 8.38 2.98
C LEU A 195 -17.28 9.09 1.71
N GLU A 196 -17.90 8.37 0.77
CA GLU A 196 -18.45 8.93 -0.46
C GLU A 196 -19.55 9.97 -0.16
N ASP A 197 -20.51 9.67 0.74
CA ASP A 197 -21.51 10.65 1.19
C ASP A 197 -20.85 11.83 1.91
N ALA A 198 -19.77 11.61 2.67
CA ALA A 198 -19.05 12.69 3.35
C ALA A 198 -18.27 13.62 2.40
N VAL A 199 -17.92 13.14 1.21
CA VAL A 199 -17.33 13.98 0.17
C VAL A 199 -18.37 14.90 -0.46
N GLU A 200 -19.58 14.38 -0.72
CA GLU A 200 -20.66 15.15 -1.36
C GLU A 200 -21.43 16.03 -0.35
N HIS A 201 -21.50 15.60 0.91
CA HIS A 201 -22.25 16.23 1.99
C HIS A 201 -21.40 16.41 3.28
N PRO A 202 -20.29 17.18 3.22
CA PRO A 202 -19.37 17.31 4.36
C PRO A 202 -20.02 17.87 5.64
N GLU A 203 -21.10 18.65 5.51
CA GLU A 203 -21.88 19.21 6.61
C GLU A 203 -22.57 18.15 7.49
N LYS A 204 -22.85 16.96 6.95
CA LYS A 204 -23.39 15.82 7.71
C LYS A 204 -22.33 15.16 8.59
N TYR A 205 -21.04 15.37 8.27
CA TYR A 205 -19.91 14.64 8.86
C TYR A 205 -18.84 15.58 9.44
N PRO A 206 -19.19 16.60 10.25
CA PRO A 206 -18.24 17.64 10.69
C PRO A 206 -17.09 17.09 11.55
N HIS A 207 -17.27 15.91 12.14
CA HIS A 207 -16.31 15.25 13.03
C HIS A 207 -15.80 13.90 12.51
N LEU A 208 -16.13 13.54 11.26
CA LEU A 208 -15.67 12.28 10.69
C LEU A 208 -14.14 12.25 10.63
N THR A 209 -13.59 11.37 11.46
CA THR A 209 -12.15 11.25 11.65
C THR A 209 -11.70 9.92 11.08
N VAL A 210 -10.69 9.95 10.23
CA VAL A 210 -10.11 8.75 9.61
C VAL A 210 -8.65 8.64 10.00
N ARG A 211 -8.15 7.40 10.10
CA ARG A 211 -6.72 7.12 10.19
C ARG A 211 -6.12 7.14 8.80
N VAL A 212 -5.07 7.93 8.65
CA VAL A 212 -4.15 7.89 7.51
C VAL A 212 -2.80 7.33 7.99
N SER A 213 -1.73 7.42 7.21
CA SER A 213 -0.43 6.85 7.58
C SER A 213 0.17 7.58 8.80
N GLY A 214 -0.05 7.05 10.00
CA GLY A 214 0.58 7.51 11.25
C GLY A 214 -0.17 8.59 12.03
N TYR A 215 -1.32 9.09 11.56
CA TYR A 215 -2.12 10.08 12.30
C TYR A 215 -3.62 10.02 11.97
N ALA A 216 -4.42 10.66 12.83
CA ALA A 216 -5.86 10.83 12.62
C ALA A 216 -6.13 12.22 12.03
N VAL A 217 -7.01 12.30 11.04
CA VAL A 217 -7.37 13.55 10.36
C VAL A 217 -8.87 13.65 10.19
N ASN A 218 -9.37 14.88 10.23
CA ASN A 218 -10.75 15.15 9.87
C ASN A 218 -10.91 14.99 8.35
N PHE A 219 -11.70 14.02 7.92
CA PHE A 219 -11.85 13.62 6.53
C PHE A 219 -12.36 14.76 5.64
N VAL A 220 -13.31 15.55 6.13
CA VAL A 220 -13.89 16.66 5.35
C VAL A 220 -12.94 17.85 5.20
N LYS A 221 -11.81 17.86 5.94
CA LYS A 221 -10.75 18.87 5.80
C LYS A 221 -9.62 18.46 4.85
N LEU A 222 -9.62 17.23 4.37
CA LEU A 222 -8.65 16.76 3.37
C LEU A 222 -8.95 17.38 1.99
N THR A 223 -7.94 17.46 1.13
CA THR A 223 -8.18 17.79 -0.28
C THR A 223 -8.99 16.68 -0.97
N LYS A 224 -9.72 16.98 -2.05
CA LYS A 224 -10.48 15.97 -2.80
C LYS A 224 -9.59 14.80 -3.25
N GLU A 225 -8.34 15.08 -3.66
CA GLU A 225 -7.37 14.05 -4.03
C GLU A 225 -7.02 13.12 -2.85
N GLN A 226 -6.78 13.68 -1.67
CA GLN A 226 -6.51 12.89 -0.46
C GLN A 226 -7.74 12.11 0.01
N GLN A 227 -8.95 12.66 -0.14
CA GLN A 227 -10.19 11.94 0.14
C GLN A 227 -10.35 10.75 -0.79
N LEU A 228 -10.10 10.93 -2.09
CA LEU A 228 -10.14 9.87 -3.08
C LEU A 228 -9.08 8.80 -2.83
N ASP A 229 -7.86 9.18 -2.40
CA ASP A 229 -6.84 8.22 -1.96
C ASP A 229 -7.38 7.33 -0.83
N VAL A 230 -7.96 7.92 0.23
CA VAL A 230 -8.53 7.16 1.35
C VAL A 230 -9.68 6.24 0.91
N ILE A 231 -10.57 6.72 0.02
CA ILE A 231 -11.70 5.93 -0.52
C ILE A 231 -11.21 4.78 -1.43
N SER A 232 -10.08 4.96 -2.10
CA SER A 232 -9.51 3.95 -3.01
C SER A 232 -8.83 2.78 -2.30
N ARG A 233 -8.54 2.91 -1.00
CA ARG A 233 -7.89 1.87 -0.21
C ARG A 233 -8.77 0.63 -0.08
N THR A 234 -8.15 -0.49 0.26
CA THR A 234 -8.86 -1.75 0.52
C THR A 234 -9.77 -1.62 1.75
N PHE A 235 -11.04 -2.00 1.60
CA PHE A 235 -12.00 -2.17 2.70
C PHE A 235 -12.25 -3.67 2.87
N HIS A 236 -11.55 -4.27 3.83
CA HIS A 236 -11.72 -5.70 4.11
C HIS A 236 -13.16 -5.96 4.56
N GLN A 237 -13.74 -7.05 4.05
CA GLN A 237 -15.08 -7.52 4.43
C GLN A 237 -15.02 -8.66 5.44
N GLY A 238 -13.83 -8.97 5.96
CA GLY A 238 -13.60 -10.06 6.90
C GLY A 238 -12.14 -10.16 7.32
N ALA A 239 -11.89 -10.93 8.38
CA ALA A 239 -10.53 -11.25 8.83
C ALA A 239 -9.77 -12.08 7.79
N VAL A 240 -10.45 -13.04 7.18
CA VAL A 240 -9.96 -13.89 6.09
C VAL A 240 -11.08 -13.98 5.04
N VAL A 241 -10.70 -14.09 3.77
CA VAL A 241 -11.61 -14.36 2.65
C VAL A 241 -11.18 -15.68 2.02
N ASP A 242 -12.16 -16.54 1.74
CA ASP A 242 -11.96 -17.82 1.03
C ASP A 242 -11.58 -17.60 -0.45
#